data_AF-A0A2D5YS62-F1
#
_entry.id   AF-A0A2D5YS62-F1
#
_cell.length_a   1.000
_cell.length_b   1.000
_cell.length_c   1.000
_cell.angle_alpha   90.00
_cell.angle_beta   90.00
_cell.angle_gamma   90.00
#
_symmetry.space_group_name_H-M   'P 1'
#
loop_
_entity.id
_entity.type
_entity.pdbx_description
1 polymer ?
#
loop_
_entity_poly.entity_id
_entity_poly.type
_entity_poly.pdbx_seq_one_letter_code
_entity_poly.pdbx_strand_id
1 'polypeptide(L)'
;MNDRSKWCTQFIPVAMILAAACAAPTAADATSVSLADRNATMQIDLDGGAGISSFTVDGIEQINREWFWFRVGTTGPEIPLDSLTLSTHNLSDDDFDTGDEHLNAMYTAAQYDVEYDVQLLGSSTDTALFTTRFFLTNTTASMLQLNLFHYADYELENTTSDNLVAIAVATDIIARQIEPDRQISHTPLVAQPNRYEVDFDPNILNHLNDADADDLNNALGPIGPGDLSYALQWDLHIPGNTTAQVTFNQQITVDLPTGNPGDVNLDGVVDVTDLALVGAQWGTDGSGSPFSADIAPPPNGDGVVDVADLALVGTNWTASGGPSLGSPGAVPAPAAGLAGYALILAAALRRSRRV
;
A
#
# COMPACT_ATOMS: atom_id res chain seq x y z
N MET A 1 8.91 66.29 -75.67
CA MET A 1 9.02 64.91 -76.18
C MET A 1 10.21 64.25 -75.51
N ASN A 2 9.94 63.16 -74.82
CA ASN A 2 10.82 62.13 -74.26
C ASN A 2 12.31 62.19 -74.68
N ASP A 3 13.25 62.06 -73.74
CA ASP A 3 13.83 60.73 -73.48
C ASP A 3 14.62 60.63 -72.17
N ARG A 4 14.58 59.43 -71.61
CA ARG A 4 15.07 58.98 -70.32
C ARG A 4 16.51 58.48 -70.45
N SER A 5 17.40 58.83 -69.51
CA SER A 5 18.61 58.04 -69.26
C SER A 5 19.03 58.06 -67.78
N LYS A 6 18.38 57.15 -67.04
CA LYS A 6 18.97 56.19 -66.09
C LYS A 6 20.27 56.61 -65.37
N TRP A 7 20.11 57.09 -64.13
CA TRP A 7 21.15 57.00 -63.09
C TRP A 7 20.94 55.68 -62.34
N CYS A 8 21.96 54.82 -62.37
CA CYS A 8 21.98 53.54 -61.66
C CYS A 8 22.72 53.75 -60.33
N THR A 9 21.97 54.03 -59.27
CA THR A 9 22.52 54.14 -57.91
C THR A 9 22.55 52.74 -57.29
N GLN A 10 23.77 52.22 -57.12
CA GLN A 10 24.03 50.89 -56.57
C GLN A 10 23.88 50.95 -55.04
N PHE A 11 22.74 50.47 -54.52
CA PHE A 11 22.55 50.25 -53.09
C PHE A 11 23.15 48.89 -52.69
N ILE A 12 24.13 48.91 -51.77
CA ILE A 12 24.64 47.73 -51.09
C ILE A 12 23.77 47.53 -49.84
N PRO A 13 23.04 46.41 -49.68
CA PRO A 13 22.40 46.10 -48.41
C PRO A 13 23.40 45.42 -47.48
N VAL A 14 23.73 46.07 -46.36
CA VAL A 14 24.41 45.42 -45.23
C VAL A 14 23.35 44.59 -44.50
N ALA A 15 23.39 43.27 -44.71
CA ALA A 15 22.59 42.32 -43.95
C ALA A 15 23.20 42.16 -42.54
N MET A 16 22.59 42.79 -41.53
CA MET A 16 22.82 42.43 -40.13
C MET A 16 22.14 41.09 -39.86
N ILE A 17 22.93 40.03 -39.70
CA ILE A 17 22.46 38.75 -39.18
C ILE A 17 22.36 38.89 -37.66
N LEU A 18 21.15 39.10 -37.15
CA LEU A 18 20.85 38.97 -35.72
C LEU A 18 20.77 37.47 -35.42
N ALA A 19 21.84 36.91 -34.87
CA ALA A 19 21.81 35.55 -34.32
C ALA A 19 21.04 35.60 -32.99
N ALA A 20 19.73 35.35 -33.06
CA ALA A 20 18.92 35.09 -31.88
C ALA A 20 19.37 33.74 -31.30
N ALA A 21 20.23 33.78 -30.29
CA ALA A 21 20.52 32.60 -29.48
C ALA A 21 19.26 32.28 -28.68
N CYS A 22 18.45 31.33 -29.18
CA CYS A 22 17.44 30.67 -28.37
C CYS A 22 18.16 29.90 -27.27
N ALA A 23 18.29 30.50 -26.09
CA ALA A 23 18.54 29.76 -24.87
C ALA A 23 17.30 28.90 -24.63
N ALA A 24 17.40 27.61 -24.93
CA ALA A 24 16.41 26.65 -24.44
C ALA A 24 16.48 26.70 -22.90
N PRO A 25 15.35 26.86 -22.19
CA PRO A 25 15.37 26.73 -20.74
C PRO A 25 15.89 25.32 -20.43
N THR A 26 16.99 25.23 -19.69
CA THR A 26 17.40 24.00 -19.03
C THR A 26 16.30 23.70 -18.02
N ALA A 27 15.61 22.57 -18.17
CA ALA A 27 14.75 22.07 -17.10
C ALA A 27 15.59 22.02 -15.83
N ALA A 28 15.12 22.65 -14.75
CA ALA A 28 15.71 22.42 -13.44
C ALA A 28 15.53 20.93 -13.14
N ASP A 29 16.61 20.24 -12.75
CA ASP A 29 16.50 18.88 -12.26
C ASP A 29 15.63 18.90 -10.99
N ALA A 30 14.65 18.01 -10.91
CA ALA A 30 13.81 17.89 -9.73
C ALA A 30 14.65 17.49 -8.50
N THR A 31 14.33 18.06 -7.34
CA THR A 31 14.95 17.79 -6.05
C THR A 31 14.32 16.52 -5.47
N SER A 32 14.94 15.36 -5.74
CA SER A 32 14.53 14.09 -5.14
C SER A 32 15.43 13.71 -3.95
N VAL A 33 14.83 13.12 -2.91
CA VAL A 33 15.51 12.60 -1.72
C VAL A 33 15.14 11.12 -1.50
N SER A 34 16.02 10.40 -0.81
CA SER A 34 15.84 8.99 -0.48
C SER A 34 15.83 8.83 1.04
N LEU A 35 14.84 8.12 1.56
CA LEU A 35 14.85 7.60 2.92
C LEU A 35 15.06 6.08 2.88
N ALA A 36 15.71 5.52 3.90
CA ALA A 36 15.89 4.09 4.06
C ALA A 36 15.99 3.72 5.53
N ASP A 37 15.27 2.69 5.95
CA ASP A 37 15.39 2.07 7.28
C ASP A 37 15.15 0.57 7.11
N ARG A 38 16.13 -0.27 7.50
CA ARG A 38 16.05 -1.74 7.46
C ARG A 38 15.48 -2.31 6.15
N ASN A 39 14.24 -2.80 6.16
CA ASN A 39 13.59 -3.43 5.01
C ASN A 39 12.83 -2.44 4.12
N ALA A 40 12.81 -1.16 4.47
CA ALA A 40 12.04 -0.13 3.80
C ALA A 40 12.94 0.90 3.11
N THR A 41 12.57 1.30 1.88
CA THR A 41 13.17 2.47 1.21
C THR A 41 12.09 3.31 0.58
N MET A 42 12.30 4.63 0.51
CA MET A 42 11.33 5.58 -0.02
C MET A 42 12.04 6.64 -0.88
N GLN A 43 11.47 6.98 -2.04
CA GLN A 43 11.90 8.11 -2.87
C GLN A 43 10.84 9.20 -2.86
N ILE A 44 11.26 10.43 -2.54
CA ILE A 44 10.38 11.59 -2.44
C ILE A 44 10.89 12.67 -3.37
N ASP A 45 10.06 13.08 -4.33
CA ASP A 45 10.26 14.25 -5.18
C ASP A 45 9.65 15.48 -4.49
N LEU A 46 10.49 16.47 -4.18
CA LEU A 46 10.11 17.66 -3.42
C LEU A 46 9.64 18.83 -4.30
N ASP A 47 9.93 18.83 -5.60
CA ASP A 47 9.62 19.99 -6.47
C ASP A 47 9.26 19.64 -7.94
N GLY A 48 9.19 18.35 -8.28
CA GLY A 48 8.78 17.87 -9.61
C GLY A 48 7.34 17.34 -9.71
N GLY A 49 6.58 17.38 -8.61
CA GLY A 49 5.14 17.06 -8.60
C GLY A 49 4.81 15.56 -8.48
N ALA A 50 5.82 14.69 -8.36
CA ALA A 50 5.60 13.25 -8.22
C ALA A 50 5.40 12.79 -6.77
N GLY A 51 5.95 13.53 -5.79
CA GLY A 51 5.86 13.17 -4.39
C GLY A 51 6.54 11.89 -4.01
N ILE A 52 5.89 11.11 -3.14
CA ILE A 52 6.38 9.76 -2.87
C ILE A 52 6.10 8.93 -4.12
N SER A 53 7.16 8.66 -4.86
CA SER A 53 7.12 8.00 -6.16
C SER A 53 7.68 6.58 -6.12
N SER A 54 8.20 6.17 -4.97
CA SER A 54 8.60 4.80 -4.66
C SER A 54 8.59 4.61 -3.15
N PHE A 55 8.05 3.48 -2.70
CA PHE A 55 8.08 3.00 -1.34
C PHE A 55 8.18 1.48 -1.37
N THR A 56 9.39 0.96 -1.20
CA THR A 56 9.63 -0.47 -1.24
C THR A 56 9.65 -1.05 0.18
N VAL A 57 9.04 -2.21 0.37
CA VAL A 57 9.14 -3.02 1.59
C VAL A 57 9.64 -4.41 1.21
N ASP A 58 10.74 -4.85 1.82
CA ASP A 58 11.46 -6.08 1.46
C ASP A 58 11.87 -6.12 -0.03
N GLY A 59 12.17 -4.95 -0.58
CA GLY A 59 12.54 -4.75 -1.99
C GLY A 59 11.38 -4.84 -2.98
N ILE A 60 10.14 -4.91 -2.50
CA ILE A 60 8.92 -4.93 -3.32
C ILE A 60 8.27 -3.54 -3.28
N GLU A 61 8.04 -2.95 -4.45
CA GLU A 61 7.34 -1.66 -4.60
C GLU A 61 5.90 -1.75 -4.09
N GLN A 62 5.45 -0.69 -3.42
CA GLN A 62 4.13 -0.61 -2.81
C GLN A 62 3.30 0.55 -3.33
N ILE A 63 3.92 1.57 -3.92
CA ILE A 63 3.24 2.81 -4.26
C ILE A 63 3.50 3.21 -5.71
N ASN A 64 2.45 3.69 -6.38
CA ASN A 64 2.60 4.40 -7.65
C ASN A 64 2.77 5.90 -7.39
N ARG A 65 1.94 6.47 -6.51
CA ARG A 65 2.01 7.89 -6.14
C ARG A 65 1.38 8.22 -4.80
N GLU A 66 2.05 9.08 -4.04
CA GLU A 66 1.43 9.89 -2.99
C GLU A 66 1.76 11.36 -3.17
N TRP A 67 0.74 12.23 -3.10
CA TRP A 67 0.97 13.66 -3.23
C TRP A 67 -0.02 14.55 -2.48
N PHE A 68 0.29 15.85 -2.44
CA PHE A 68 -0.41 16.83 -1.63
C PHE A 68 -0.78 18.09 -2.40
N TRP A 69 -2.00 18.58 -2.12
CA TRP A 69 -2.51 19.84 -2.65
C TRP A 69 -3.03 20.73 -1.52
N PHE A 70 -3.06 22.03 -1.79
CA PHE A 70 -3.55 23.05 -0.88
C PHE A 70 -4.56 23.94 -1.56
N ARG A 71 -5.56 24.41 -0.82
CA ARG A 71 -6.48 25.44 -1.30
C ARG A 71 -6.74 26.49 -0.23
N VAL A 72 -6.59 27.76 -0.58
CA VAL A 72 -6.97 28.89 0.30
C VAL A 72 -8.43 29.28 0.07
N GLY A 73 -9.22 29.32 1.13
CA GLY A 73 -10.65 29.64 1.08
C GLY A 73 -11.49 28.52 0.44
N THR A 74 -12.61 28.88 -0.20
CA THR A 74 -13.60 27.93 -0.75
C THR A 74 -13.84 28.08 -2.25
N THR A 75 -13.08 28.92 -2.96
CA THR A 75 -13.38 29.30 -4.35
C THR A 75 -12.15 29.36 -5.26
N GLY A 76 -10.94 29.15 -4.73
CA GLY A 76 -9.72 29.03 -5.53
C GLY A 76 -9.43 27.56 -5.84
N PRO A 77 -8.62 27.28 -6.87
CA PRO A 77 -8.25 25.90 -7.17
C PRO A 77 -7.33 25.30 -6.12
N GLU A 78 -7.27 23.98 -6.11
CA GLU A 78 -6.20 23.21 -5.50
C GLU A 78 -4.86 23.51 -6.22
N ILE A 79 -3.81 23.75 -5.44
CA ILE A 79 -2.45 23.91 -5.95
C ILE A 79 -1.56 22.82 -5.35
N PRO A 80 -0.73 22.13 -6.17
CA PRO A 80 0.11 21.05 -5.66
C PRO A 80 1.29 21.61 -4.85
N LEU A 81 1.85 20.81 -3.94
CA LEU A 81 2.91 21.24 -3.03
C LEU A 81 4.15 21.80 -3.74
N ASP A 82 4.55 21.22 -4.88
CA ASP A 82 5.67 21.67 -5.73
C ASP A 82 5.45 23.04 -6.39
N SER A 83 4.20 23.54 -6.42
CA SER A 83 3.95 24.92 -6.85
C SER A 83 4.38 25.96 -5.81
N LEU A 84 4.63 25.54 -4.56
CA LEU A 84 5.18 26.39 -3.51
C LEU A 84 6.69 26.51 -3.66
N THR A 85 7.29 27.55 -3.07
CA THR A 85 8.75 27.69 -3.12
C THR A 85 9.40 26.81 -2.06
N LEU A 86 10.08 25.74 -2.48
CA LEU A 86 10.96 24.95 -1.61
C LEU A 86 12.13 25.83 -1.12
N SER A 87 12.17 26.08 0.18
CA SER A 87 13.16 26.96 0.84
C SER A 87 14.38 26.18 1.32
N THR A 88 14.15 25.04 1.98
CA THR A 88 15.20 24.13 2.46
C THR A 88 14.64 22.73 2.62
N HIS A 89 15.51 21.74 2.59
CA HIS A 89 15.22 20.41 3.15
C HIS A 89 16.45 19.91 3.92
N ASN A 90 16.21 19.04 4.89
CA ASN A 90 17.25 18.34 5.63
C ASN A 90 16.87 16.86 5.73
N LEU A 91 17.89 16.02 5.71
CA LEU A 91 17.77 14.60 5.98
C LEU A 91 18.53 14.30 7.28
N SER A 92 18.05 13.33 8.04
CA SER A 92 18.75 12.83 9.21
C SER A 92 18.50 11.35 9.47
N ASP A 93 19.52 10.75 10.06
CA ASP A 93 19.55 9.40 10.60
C ASP A 93 19.34 9.46 12.12
N ASP A 94 18.26 8.82 12.61
CA ASP A 94 17.83 8.85 14.01
C ASP A 94 18.34 7.63 14.82
N ASP A 95 18.65 6.51 14.17
CA ASP A 95 19.00 5.25 14.85
C ASP A 95 20.45 4.75 14.59
N PHE A 96 21.20 5.52 13.80
CA PHE A 96 22.60 5.33 13.40
C PHE A 96 22.85 4.06 12.58
N ASP A 97 21.85 3.56 11.86
CA ASP A 97 22.05 2.49 10.89
C ASP A 97 22.56 3.01 9.52
N THR A 98 22.12 2.48 8.39
CA THR A 98 22.56 2.99 7.07
C THR A 98 21.36 3.44 6.29
N GLY A 99 21.17 4.75 6.25
CA GLY A 99 20.06 5.42 5.61
C GLY A 99 19.94 6.82 6.19
N ASP A 100 19.08 7.63 5.59
CA ASP A 100 18.44 8.70 6.35
C ASP A 100 16.99 8.20 6.57
N GLU A 101 16.44 8.31 7.77
CA GLU A 101 15.07 7.86 8.06
C GLU A 101 14.10 9.03 8.17
N HIS A 102 14.62 10.25 8.22
CA HIS A 102 13.85 11.45 8.46
C HIS A 102 14.10 12.53 7.40
N LEU A 103 13.01 13.07 6.85
CA LEU A 103 12.98 14.25 6.01
C LEU A 103 12.28 15.39 6.76
N ASN A 104 12.86 16.58 6.68
CA ASN A 104 12.20 17.84 7.03
C ASN A 104 12.39 18.85 5.89
N ALA A 105 11.30 19.20 5.19
CA ALA A 105 11.28 20.15 4.08
C ALA A 105 10.40 21.37 4.41
N MET A 106 10.86 22.56 4.02
CA MET A 106 10.15 23.82 4.24
C MET A 106 9.76 24.45 2.91
N TYR A 107 8.49 24.78 2.78
CA TYR A 107 7.93 25.51 1.64
C TYR A 107 7.34 26.82 2.10
N THR A 108 7.49 27.85 1.29
CA THR A 108 6.93 29.18 1.57
C THR A 108 5.89 29.55 0.51
N ALA A 109 4.77 30.11 0.97
CA ALA A 109 3.71 30.66 0.12
C ALA A 109 3.35 32.09 0.56
N ALA A 110 2.42 32.72 -0.16
CA ALA A 110 2.08 34.13 0.10
C ALA A 110 1.38 34.37 1.45
N GLN A 111 0.64 33.38 1.97
CA GLN A 111 -0.20 33.51 3.18
C GLN A 111 0.11 32.47 4.26
N TYR A 112 0.93 31.48 3.94
CA TYR A 112 1.28 30.41 4.84
C TYR A 112 2.64 29.82 4.48
N ASP A 113 3.28 29.20 5.46
CA ASP A 113 4.45 28.34 5.29
C ASP A 113 4.05 26.89 5.61
N VAL A 114 4.72 25.94 4.97
CA VAL A 114 4.50 24.50 5.13
C VAL A 114 5.81 23.86 5.56
N GLU A 115 5.83 23.26 6.73
CA GLU A 115 6.82 22.26 7.11
C GLU A 115 6.24 20.89 6.79
N TYR A 116 6.87 20.19 5.84
CA TYR A 116 6.57 18.82 5.44
C TYR A 116 7.63 17.89 6.02
N ASP A 117 7.19 16.99 6.87
CA ASP A 117 8.06 16.14 7.67
C ASP A 117 7.63 14.68 7.51
N VAL A 118 8.59 13.82 7.16
CA VAL A 118 8.35 12.38 6.90
C VAL A 118 9.37 11.58 7.69
N GLN A 119 8.88 10.64 8.50
CA GLN A 119 9.73 9.67 9.20
C GLN A 119 9.40 8.26 8.71
N LEU A 120 10.38 7.58 8.14
CA LEU A 120 10.31 6.19 7.74
C LEU A 120 10.73 5.30 8.92
N LEU A 121 10.00 4.22 9.15
CA LEU A 121 10.32 3.19 10.13
C LEU A 121 10.17 1.81 9.50
N GLY A 122 11.31 1.23 9.13
CA GLY A 122 11.41 -0.16 8.71
C GLY A 122 11.43 -1.10 9.90
N SER A 123 11.22 -2.39 9.63
CA SER A 123 11.24 -3.42 10.65
C SER A 123 12.07 -4.63 10.20
N SER A 124 12.33 -5.55 11.13
CA SER A 124 12.92 -6.85 10.78
C SER A 124 11.87 -7.90 10.38
N THR A 125 10.62 -7.47 10.21
CA THR A 125 9.46 -8.26 9.81
C THR A 125 8.91 -7.69 8.50
N ASP A 126 7.92 -8.35 7.90
CA ASP A 126 7.30 -7.93 6.65
C ASP A 126 6.33 -6.74 6.86
N THR A 127 6.76 -5.72 7.61
CA THR A 127 6.00 -4.49 7.87
C THR A 127 6.91 -3.28 7.71
N ALA A 128 6.34 -2.17 7.27
CA ALA A 128 6.99 -0.87 7.30
C ALA A 128 5.94 0.20 7.59
N LEU A 129 6.37 1.25 8.29
CA LEU A 129 5.53 2.39 8.65
C LEU A 129 6.23 3.65 8.15
N PHE A 130 5.46 4.64 7.71
CA PHE A 130 5.95 6.00 7.73
C PHE A 130 4.92 6.94 8.33
N THR A 131 5.41 7.98 8.96
CA THR A 131 4.62 9.05 9.56
C THR A 131 4.83 10.32 8.77
N THR A 132 3.73 10.91 8.30
CA THR A 132 3.73 12.22 7.65
C THR A 132 3.18 13.26 8.61
N ARG A 133 3.90 14.38 8.74
CA ARG A 133 3.55 15.54 9.57
C ARG A 133 3.58 16.79 8.71
N PHE A 134 2.50 17.56 8.79
CA PHE A 134 2.43 18.92 8.27
C PHE A 134 2.31 19.92 9.41
N PHE A 135 3.17 20.92 9.44
CA PHE A 135 2.97 22.14 10.23
C PHE A 135 2.69 23.30 9.28
N LEU A 136 1.47 23.85 9.39
CA LEU A 136 0.93 24.84 8.49
C LEU A 136 0.83 26.18 9.23
N THR A 137 1.79 27.07 8.99
CA THR A 137 1.89 28.35 9.68
C THR A 137 1.22 29.45 8.88
N ASN A 138 0.15 30.04 9.41
CA ASN A 138 -0.47 31.23 8.81
C ASN A 138 0.41 32.46 9.08
N THR A 139 0.99 33.05 8.03
CA THR A 139 1.89 34.20 8.11
C THR A 139 1.16 35.55 8.06
N THR A 140 -0.18 35.52 7.98
CA THR A 140 -1.02 36.72 8.01
C THR A 140 -1.51 37.03 9.42
N ALA A 141 -2.02 38.26 9.63
CA ALA A 141 -2.62 38.66 10.90
C ALA A 141 -4.09 38.22 11.06
N SER A 142 -4.76 37.84 9.96
CA SER A 142 -6.15 37.38 9.94
C SER A 142 -6.23 35.86 10.01
N MET A 143 -7.40 35.33 10.37
CA MET A 143 -7.65 33.90 10.24
C MET A 143 -7.56 33.48 8.76
N LEU A 144 -6.85 32.39 8.50
CA LEU A 144 -6.72 31.76 7.19
C LEU A 144 -7.58 30.49 7.16
N GLN A 145 -8.42 30.36 6.14
CA GLN A 145 -9.05 29.09 5.80
C GLN A 145 -8.17 28.38 4.77
N LEU A 146 -7.65 27.21 5.15
CA LEU A 146 -6.75 26.42 4.32
C LEU A 146 -7.28 24.99 4.26
N ASN A 147 -7.36 24.42 3.06
CA ASN A 147 -7.68 23.02 2.86
C ASN A 147 -6.40 22.30 2.49
N LEU A 148 -6.11 21.16 3.13
CA LEU A 148 -5.04 20.23 2.77
C LEU A 148 -5.69 19.00 2.16
N PHE A 149 -5.17 18.55 1.02
CA PHE A 149 -5.57 17.31 0.36
C PHE A 149 -4.37 16.36 0.33
N HIS A 150 -4.63 15.10 0.67
CA HIS A 150 -3.70 13.99 0.52
C HIS A 150 -4.32 13.01 -0.47
N TYR A 151 -3.62 12.70 -1.55
CA TYR A 151 -4.02 11.65 -2.49
C TYR A 151 -2.98 10.54 -2.45
N ALA A 152 -3.46 9.30 -2.48
CA ALA A 152 -2.64 8.11 -2.52
C ALA A 152 -3.19 7.11 -3.53
N ASP A 153 -2.27 6.56 -4.30
CA ASP A 153 -2.45 5.49 -5.27
C ASP A 153 -1.36 4.45 -4.99
N TYR A 154 -1.76 3.39 -4.28
CA TYR A 154 -0.87 2.27 -3.99
C TYR A 154 -1.03 1.23 -5.10
N GLU A 155 0.08 0.70 -5.57
CA GLU A 155 0.11 -0.49 -6.39
C GLU A 155 0.83 -1.55 -5.55
N LEU A 156 0.11 -2.12 -4.58
CA LEU A 156 0.72 -3.07 -3.65
C LEU A 156 1.29 -4.25 -4.45
N GLU A 157 2.58 -4.52 -4.31
CA GLU A 157 3.31 -5.50 -5.14
C GLU A 157 3.43 -5.16 -6.64
N ASN A 158 3.34 -3.88 -6.99
CA ASN A 158 3.42 -3.39 -8.36
C ASN A 158 2.31 -3.98 -9.25
N THR A 159 1.10 -4.11 -8.68
CA THR A 159 -0.11 -4.49 -9.42
C THR A 159 -1.08 -3.31 -9.51
N THR A 160 -1.47 -2.95 -10.73
CA THR A 160 -2.47 -1.91 -11.01
C THR A 160 -3.92 -2.41 -10.83
N SER A 161 -4.11 -3.52 -10.12
CA SER A 161 -5.40 -4.21 -10.02
C SER A 161 -5.67 -4.56 -8.58
N ASP A 162 -5.99 -3.51 -7.84
CA ASP A 162 -6.36 -3.58 -6.44
C ASP A 162 -7.62 -4.40 -6.24
N ASN A 163 -7.59 -5.27 -5.24
CA ASN A 163 -8.79 -6.01 -4.87
C ASN A 163 -9.83 -5.08 -4.24
N LEU A 164 -9.43 -4.22 -3.29
CA LEU A 164 -10.35 -3.40 -2.52
C LEU A 164 -9.70 -2.16 -1.90
N VAL A 165 -10.35 -1.01 -2.05
CA VAL A 165 -10.11 0.21 -1.26
C VAL A 165 -11.38 0.60 -0.51
N ALA A 166 -11.25 0.91 0.78
CA ALA A 166 -12.36 1.39 1.62
C ALA A 166 -11.90 2.41 2.67
N ILE A 167 -12.84 3.29 3.04
CA ILE A 167 -12.71 4.22 4.15
C ILE A 167 -13.50 3.71 5.36
N ALA A 168 -12.82 3.43 6.46
CA ALA A 168 -13.39 2.87 7.68
C ALA A 168 -13.54 3.92 8.81
N VAL A 169 -14.32 4.97 8.57
CA VAL A 169 -14.53 6.12 9.51
C VAL A 169 -14.97 5.77 10.95
N ALA A 170 -15.33 4.52 11.24
CA ALA A 170 -15.74 4.06 12.58
C ALA A 170 -14.60 3.46 13.41
N THR A 171 -13.38 3.38 12.87
CA THR A 171 -12.19 2.83 13.53
C THR A 171 -11.07 3.86 13.60
N ASP A 172 -10.00 3.57 14.33
CA ASP A 172 -8.79 4.41 14.33
C ASP A 172 -8.13 4.48 12.93
N ILE A 173 -8.47 3.55 12.03
CA ILE A 173 -8.00 3.51 10.64
C ILE A 173 -9.03 4.19 9.74
N ILE A 174 -8.60 5.15 8.92
CA ILE A 174 -9.48 5.84 7.98
C ILE A 174 -9.48 5.21 6.62
N ALA A 175 -8.34 4.87 6.02
CA ALA A 175 -8.29 4.24 4.70
C ALA A 175 -7.59 2.90 4.77
N ARG A 176 -8.09 1.93 4.00
CA ARG A 176 -7.46 0.61 3.82
C ARG A 176 -7.51 0.23 2.35
N GLN A 177 -6.37 -0.19 1.84
CA GLN A 177 -6.26 -0.89 0.58
C GLN A 177 -5.71 -2.28 0.85
N ILE A 178 -6.34 -3.28 0.27
CA ILE A 178 -6.11 -4.69 0.57
C ILE A 178 -5.85 -5.41 -0.75
N GLU A 179 -4.79 -6.18 -0.75
CA GLU A 179 -4.42 -7.22 -1.71
C GLU A 179 -4.37 -8.60 -1.02
N PRO A 180 -4.26 -9.72 -1.76
CA PRO A 180 -4.33 -11.07 -1.19
C PRO A 180 -3.42 -11.34 0.02
N ASP A 181 -2.23 -10.75 0.03
CA ASP A 181 -1.16 -11.00 1.00
C ASP A 181 -0.58 -9.71 1.60
N ARG A 182 -1.22 -8.57 1.32
CA ARG A 182 -0.69 -7.26 1.68
C ARG A 182 -1.81 -6.28 1.90
N GLN A 183 -1.64 -5.40 2.87
CA GLN A 183 -2.50 -4.26 3.04
C GLN A 183 -1.69 -3.03 3.42
N ILE A 184 -2.24 -1.88 3.05
CA ILE A 184 -1.86 -0.61 3.64
C ILE A 184 -3.02 -0.04 4.44
N SER A 185 -2.70 0.51 5.60
CA SER A 185 -3.64 1.23 6.44
C SER A 185 -3.18 2.66 6.65
N HIS A 186 -4.14 3.59 6.61
CA HIS A 186 -3.94 5.00 6.91
C HIS A 186 -4.61 5.35 8.24
N THR A 187 -3.83 5.84 9.21
CA THR A 187 -4.29 6.14 10.58
C THR A 187 -3.99 7.60 10.93
N PRO A 188 -5.00 8.49 11.04
CA PRO A 188 -4.79 9.86 11.50
C PRO A 188 -4.39 9.92 12.98
N LEU A 189 -3.38 10.73 13.29
CA LEU A 189 -2.88 10.96 14.64
C LEU A 189 -3.24 12.36 15.17
N VAL A 190 -3.14 13.39 14.33
CA VAL A 190 -3.48 14.77 14.67
C VAL A 190 -4.35 15.35 13.55
N ALA A 191 -5.52 15.85 13.95
CA ALA A 191 -6.63 16.27 13.09
C ALA A 191 -7.19 15.14 12.21
N GLN A 192 -8.48 14.86 12.40
CA GLN A 192 -9.21 13.93 11.53
C GLN A 192 -9.56 14.66 10.22
N PRO A 193 -9.50 14.00 9.06
CA PRO A 193 -9.97 14.57 7.81
C PRO A 193 -11.47 14.87 7.91
N ASN A 194 -11.89 15.95 7.27
CA ASN A 194 -13.28 16.38 7.20
C ASN A 194 -14.03 15.67 6.08
N ARG A 195 -13.30 15.28 5.02
CA ARG A 195 -13.83 14.61 3.84
C ARG A 195 -12.82 13.60 3.30
N TYR A 196 -13.32 12.70 2.48
CA TYR A 196 -12.57 11.59 1.89
C TYR A 196 -13.23 11.18 0.58
N GLU A 197 -12.49 10.48 -0.26
CA GLU A 197 -13.00 9.93 -1.50
C GLU A 197 -12.21 8.68 -1.86
N VAL A 198 -12.88 7.68 -2.38
CA VAL A 198 -12.28 6.53 -3.06
C VAL A 198 -12.87 6.49 -4.46
N ASP A 199 -12.03 6.27 -5.47
CA ASP A 199 -12.47 6.14 -6.86
C ASP A 199 -11.42 5.35 -7.66
N PHE A 200 -11.72 5.07 -8.92
CA PHE A 200 -10.74 4.51 -9.86
C PHE A 200 -9.72 5.58 -10.29
N ASP A 201 -8.45 5.21 -10.39
CA ASP A 201 -7.45 6.07 -11.00
C ASP A 201 -7.80 6.36 -12.48
N PRO A 202 -7.62 7.58 -13.02
CA PRO A 202 -7.10 8.80 -12.38
C PRO A 202 -8.19 9.83 -11.99
N ASN A 203 -9.39 9.40 -11.59
CA ASN A 203 -10.53 10.32 -11.40
C ASN A 203 -10.24 11.40 -10.35
N ILE A 204 -9.83 11.00 -9.14
CA ILE A 204 -9.53 11.95 -8.05
C ILE A 204 -8.37 12.87 -8.45
N LEU A 205 -7.32 12.30 -9.05
CA LEU A 205 -6.15 13.06 -9.49
C LEU A 205 -6.51 14.10 -10.56
N ASN A 206 -7.45 13.78 -11.46
CA ASN A 206 -7.91 14.72 -12.47
C ASN A 206 -8.65 15.91 -11.85
N HIS A 207 -9.54 15.66 -10.86
CA HIS A 207 -10.23 16.74 -10.14
C HIS A 207 -9.20 17.68 -9.46
N LEU A 208 -8.26 17.12 -8.69
CA LEU A 208 -7.23 17.93 -7.99
C LEU A 208 -6.30 18.74 -8.92
N ASN A 209 -6.32 18.51 -10.25
CA ASN A 209 -5.48 19.18 -11.23
C ASN A 209 -6.25 19.93 -12.32
N ASP A 210 -7.57 20.06 -12.24
CA ASP A 210 -8.38 20.67 -13.32
C ASP A 210 -8.48 22.21 -13.26
N ALA A 211 -7.88 22.81 -12.22
CA ALA A 211 -7.89 24.25 -11.93
C ALA A 211 -9.28 24.84 -11.58
N ASP A 212 -10.25 23.98 -11.24
CA ASP A 212 -11.44 24.34 -10.50
C ASP A 212 -11.25 24.04 -9.01
N ALA A 213 -12.25 24.38 -8.19
CA ALA A 213 -12.20 24.19 -6.73
C ALA A 213 -13.03 22.95 -6.36
N ASP A 214 -12.37 21.89 -5.88
CA ASP A 214 -13.03 20.63 -5.58
C ASP A 214 -13.12 20.30 -4.08
N ASP A 215 -14.24 19.73 -3.67
CA ASP A 215 -14.38 19.10 -2.36
C ASP A 215 -14.50 17.59 -2.58
N LEU A 216 -13.79 16.81 -1.76
CA LEU A 216 -13.95 15.36 -1.77
C LEU A 216 -15.39 14.97 -1.45
N ASN A 217 -15.93 14.00 -2.19
CA ASN A 217 -17.36 13.72 -2.25
C ASN A 217 -17.90 12.84 -1.10
N ASN A 218 -17.05 12.40 -0.16
CA ASN A 218 -17.35 11.45 0.93
C ASN A 218 -17.73 10.05 0.45
N ALA A 219 -17.23 9.61 -0.70
CA ALA A 219 -17.30 8.21 -1.12
C ALA A 219 -16.45 7.35 -0.16
N LEU A 220 -17.10 6.42 0.54
CA LEU A 220 -16.47 5.54 1.52
C LEU A 220 -15.92 4.24 0.91
N GLY A 221 -16.41 3.82 -0.26
CA GLY A 221 -16.22 2.44 -0.71
C GLY A 221 -17.01 1.42 0.13
N PRO A 222 -16.63 0.13 0.11
CA PRO A 222 -15.53 -0.42 -0.68
C PRO A 222 -15.79 -0.29 -2.18
N ILE A 223 -14.72 -0.06 -2.96
CA ILE A 223 -14.71 -0.22 -4.42
C ILE A 223 -13.59 -1.20 -4.81
N GLY A 224 -13.77 -1.86 -5.94
CA GLY A 224 -12.85 -2.89 -6.44
C GLY A 224 -13.58 -4.08 -7.10
N PRO A 225 -12.87 -4.92 -7.85
CA PRO A 225 -11.44 -4.79 -8.17
C PRO A 225 -11.17 -3.74 -9.28
N GLY A 226 -9.95 -3.22 -9.35
CA GLY A 226 -9.48 -2.32 -10.41
C GLY A 226 -8.29 -1.47 -9.98
N ASP A 227 -7.93 -0.46 -10.76
CA ASP A 227 -6.89 0.51 -10.39
C ASP A 227 -7.53 1.58 -9.49
N LEU A 228 -7.23 1.57 -8.19
CA LEU A 228 -7.97 2.30 -7.17
C LEU A 228 -7.09 3.34 -6.46
N SER A 229 -7.64 4.53 -6.28
CA SER A 229 -7.01 5.59 -5.49
C SER A 229 -7.94 6.07 -4.39
N TYR A 230 -7.36 6.73 -3.39
CA TYR A 230 -8.13 7.46 -2.39
C TYR A 230 -7.53 8.81 -2.08
N ALA A 231 -8.36 9.71 -1.55
CA ALA A 231 -7.92 10.98 -1.02
C ALA A 231 -8.61 11.33 0.29
N LEU A 232 -7.92 12.18 1.07
CA LEU A 232 -8.36 12.74 2.34
C LEU A 232 -8.25 14.26 2.29
N GLN A 233 -9.19 14.97 2.90
CA GLN A 233 -9.22 16.44 2.94
C GLN A 233 -9.42 16.93 4.38
N TRP A 234 -8.59 17.90 4.78
CA TRP A 234 -8.72 18.63 6.05
C TRP A 234 -9.08 20.10 5.79
N ASP A 235 -10.15 20.58 6.43
CA ASP A 235 -10.65 21.94 6.36
C ASP A 235 -10.16 22.72 7.60
N LEU A 236 -9.06 23.45 7.47
CA LEU A 236 -8.37 24.10 8.58
C LEU A 236 -8.74 25.58 8.68
N HIS A 237 -8.98 26.04 9.91
CA HIS A 237 -9.17 27.45 10.24
C HIS A 237 -8.02 27.88 11.16
N ILE A 238 -6.98 28.49 10.58
CA ILE A 238 -5.72 28.79 11.26
C ILE A 238 -5.71 30.27 11.68
N PRO A 239 -5.77 30.60 12.99
CA PRO A 239 -5.64 31.99 13.45
C PRO A 239 -4.36 32.67 12.94
N GLY A 240 -4.38 34.00 12.84
CA GLY A 240 -3.23 34.76 12.34
C GLY A 240 -1.98 34.55 13.19
N ASN A 241 -0.83 34.36 12.54
CA ASN A 241 0.47 34.07 13.17
C ASN A 241 0.47 32.83 14.07
N THR A 242 -0.32 31.81 13.73
CA THR A 242 -0.35 30.53 14.43
C THR A 242 -0.13 29.36 13.47
N THR A 243 0.09 28.18 14.03
CA THR A 243 0.36 26.95 13.28
C THR A 243 -0.74 25.93 13.55
N ALA A 244 -1.25 25.30 12.49
CA ALA A 244 -2.03 24.07 12.59
C ALA A 244 -1.13 22.86 12.28
N GLN A 245 -1.49 21.70 12.83
CA GLN A 245 -0.77 20.45 12.58
C GLN A 245 -1.73 19.40 12.03
N VAL A 246 -1.28 18.66 11.02
CA VAL A 246 -1.89 17.42 10.54
C VAL A 246 -0.85 16.32 10.65
N THR A 247 -1.22 15.16 11.17
CA THR A 247 -0.30 14.02 11.30
C THR A 247 -1.04 12.73 11.09
N PHE A 248 -0.44 11.81 10.34
CA PHE A 248 -0.99 10.49 10.09
C PHE A 248 0.13 9.47 9.86
N ASN A 249 -0.22 8.21 10.03
CA ASN A 249 0.62 7.06 9.78
C ASN A 249 0.08 6.29 8.58
N GLN A 250 1.00 5.80 7.75
CA GLN A 250 0.74 4.78 6.74
C GLN A 250 1.57 3.55 7.05
N GLN A 251 0.90 2.41 7.20
CA GLN A 251 1.56 1.16 7.55
C GLN A 251 1.26 0.11 6.50
N ILE A 252 2.32 -0.37 5.85
CA ILE A 252 2.31 -1.63 5.09
C ILE A 252 2.40 -2.76 6.09
N THR A 253 1.42 -3.65 6.02
CA THR A 253 1.49 -4.95 6.64
C THR A 253 1.42 -5.97 5.53
N VAL A 254 2.49 -6.71 5.33
CA VAL A 254 2.40 -7.96 4.59
C VAL A 254 1.72 -8.93 5.54
N ASP A 255 0.41 -9.02 5.38
CA ASP A 255 -0.31 -10.15 5.90
C ASP A 255 0.07 -11.32 4.98
N LEU A 256 1.27 -11.90 5.13
CA LEU A 256 1.58 -13.23 4.60
C LEU A 256 0.35 -14.05 4.94
N PRO A 257 -0.48 -14.50 3.97
CA PRO A 257 -1.90 -14.74 4.15
C PRO A 257 -2.14 -15.24 5.57
N THR A 258 -2.61 -14.35 6.47
CA THR A 258 -2.41 -14.50 7.92
C THR A 258 -3.31 -15.55 8.55
N GLY A 259 -3.78 -16.49 7.73
CA GLY A 259 -4.03 -17.86 8.11
C GLY A 259 -3.49 -18.69 6.96
N ASN A 260 -2.71 -19.71 7.28
CA ASN A 260 -2.59 -20.87 6.41
C ASN A 260 -3.95 -21.07 5.70
N PRO A 261 -4.09 -21.06 4.35
CA PRO A 261 -5.39 -20.88 3.71
C PRO A 261 -6.42 -21.98 4.04
N GLY A 262 -6.01 -23.05 4.73
CA GLY A 262 -6.90 -24.00 5.37
C GLY A 262 -7.48 -23.59 6.74
N ASP A 263 -7.05 -22.48 7.34
CA ASP A 263 -7.41 -21.94 8.65
C ASP A 263 -8.61 -21.00 8.47
N VAL A 264 -9.75 -21.61 8.21
CA VAL A 264 -10.99 -20.91 7.85
C VAL A 264 -11.51 -20.08 9.02
N ASN A 265 -11.23 -20.48 10.27
CA ASN A 265 -11.70 -19.77 11.47
C ASN A 265 -10.70 -18.72 12.02
N LEU A 266 -9.50 -18.63 11.42
CA LEU A 266 -8.41 -17.71 11.76
C LEU A 266 -7.92 -17.85 13.22
N ASP A 267 -7.90 -19.07 13.77
CA ASP A 267 -7.40 -19.33 15.13
C ASP A 267 -5.90 -19.69 15.19
N GLY A 268 -5.24 -19.73 14.03
CA GLY A 268 -3.81 -19.99 13.87
C GLY A 268 -3.48 -21.48 13.69
N VAL A 269 -4.48 -22.37 13.62
CA VAL A 269 -4.31 -23.82 13.48
C VAL A 269 -5.31 -24.36 12.46
N VAL A 270 -4.83 -25.07 11.43
CA VAL A 270 -5.72 -25.81 10.51
C VAL A 270 -6.10 -27.15 11.13
N ASP A 271 -7.35 -27.29 11.56
CA ASP A 271 -7.90 -28.48 12.19
C ASP A 271 -9.35 -28.83 11.76
N VAL A 272 -10.03 -29.66 12.58
CA VAL A 272 -11.38 -30.15 12.28
C VAL A 272 -12.44 -29.06 12.35
N THR A 273 -12.16 -27.96 13.05
CA THR A 273 -13.09 -26.82 13.13
C THR A 273 -13.13 -26.05 11.82
N ASP A 274 -12.01 -25.91 11.10
CA ASP A 274 -11.98 -25.33 9.76
C ASP A 274 -12.69 -26.22 8.75
N LEU A 275 -12.44 -27.52 8.81
CA LEU A 275 -13.13 -28.51 8.00
C LEU A 275 -14.66 -28.48 8.24
N ALA A 276 -15.08 -28.27 9.50
CA ALA A 276 -16.48 -28.15 9.83
C ALA A 276 -17.13 -26.90 9.21
N LEU A 277 -16.39 -25.79 9.07
CA LEU A 277 -16.87 -24.59 8.38
C LEU A 277 -17.05 -24.84 6.88
N VAL A 278 -16.11 -25.50 6.21
CA VAL A 278 -16.26 -25.94 4.81
C VAL A 278 -17.50 -26.83 4.65
N GLY A 279 -17.68 -27.81 5.53
CA GLY A 279 -18.84 -28.69 5.51
C GLY A 279 -20.17 -27.97 5.78
N ALA A 280 -20.16 -26.94 6.63
CA ALA A 280 -21.36 -26.18 6.98
C ALA A 280 -21.82 -25.23 5.86
N GLN A 281 -20.91 -24.81 4.99
CA GLN A 281 -21.17 -23.88 3.90
C GLN A 281 -21.18 -24.55 2.52
N TRP A 282 -21.08 -25.89 2.47
CA TRP A 282 -20.95 -26.63 1.21
C TRP A 282 -22.04 -26.28 0.19
N GLY A 283 -21.62 -25.87 -1.00
CA GLY A 283 -22.48 -25.46 -2.12
C GLY A 283 -23.14 -24.09 -1.95
N THR A 284 -22.72 -23.30 -0.96
CA THR A 284 -23.06 -21.87 -0.86
C THR A 284 -21.91 -21.01 -1.36
N ASP A 285 -22.11 -19.70 -1.46
CA ASP A 285 -21.10 -18.71 -1.84
C ASP A 285 -20.22 -18.27 -0.64
N GLY A 286 -20.15 -19.10 0.40
CA GLY A 286 -19.49 -18.75 1.67
C GLY A 286 -20.14 -17.60 2.48
N SER A 287 -21.18 -16.93 1.95
CA SER A 287 -21.77 -15.75 2.58
C SER A 287 -22.74 -16.11 3.71
N GLY A 288 -22.81 -15.25 4.74
CA GLY A 288 -23.76 -15.39 5.86
C GLY A 288 -23.22 -16.07 7.12
N SER A 289 -21.94 -16.48 7.12
CA SER A 289 -21.18 -16.88 8.30
C SER A 289 -20.20 -15.76 8.69
N PRO A 290 -19.76 -15.66 9.97
CA PRO A 290 -18.68 -14.75 10.35
C PRO A 290 -17.36 -15.04 9.64
N PHE A 291 -17.18 -16.25 9.12
CA PHE A 291 -16.02 -16.68 8.33
C PHE A 291 -16.48 -17.33 7.03
N SER A 292 -15.94 -16.92 5.89
CA SER A 292 -16.21 -17.54 4.58
C SER A 292 -15.35 -18.80 4.41
N ALA A 293 -15.96 -19.91 3.99
CA ALA A 293 -15.24 -21.13 3.63
C ALA A 293 -14.97 -21.26 2.13
N ASP A 294 -15.27 -20.22 1.34
CA ASP A 294 -14.93 -20.09 -0.08
C ASP A 294 -13.53 -19.46 -0.17
N ILE A 295 -12.52 -20.33 -0.14
CA ILE A 295 -11.09 -20.04 0.04
C ILE A 295 -10.24 -20.50 -1.16
N ALA A 296 -10.82 -21.24 -2.10
CA ALA A 296 -10.16 -21.78 -3.28
C ALA A 296 -10.80 -21.28 -4.59
N PRO A 297 -10.02 -20.72 -5.53
CA PRO A 297 -8.61 -20.42 -5.39
C PRO A 297 -8.37 -19.27 -4.39
N PRO A 298 -7.19 -19.23 -3.74
CA PRO A 298 -6.82 -18.10 -2.91
C PRO A 298 -6.81 -16.78 -3.70
N PRO A 299 -7.03 -15.64 -3.02
CA PRO A 299 -7.37 -15.51 -1.59
C PRO A 299 -8.87 -15.58 -1.27
N ASN A 300 -9.74 -15.45 -2.28
CA ASN A 300 -11.15 -15.09 -2.10
C ASN A 300 -12.15 -16.13 -2.61
N GLY A 301 -11.68 -17.30 -3.05
CA GLY A 301 -12.57 -18.35 -3.54
C GLY A 301 -13.05 -18.14 -4.98
N ASP A 302 -13.88 -19.08 -5.47
CA ASP A 302 -14.48 -19.02 -6.81
C ASP A 302 -15.99 -18.71 -6.83
N GLY A 303 -16.54 -18.35 -5.65
CA GLY A 303 -17.95 -18.06 -5.44
C GLY A 303 -18.74 -19.29 -5.01
N VAL A 304 -18.11 -20.46 -4.78
CA VAL A 304 -18.77 -21.68 -4.32
C VAL A 304 -17.86 -22.49 -3.39
N VAL A 305 -18.32 -22.73 -2.16
CA VAL A 305 -17.67 -23.68 -1.25
C VAL A 305 -17.81 -25.12 -1.76
N ASP A 306 -16.72 -25.71 -2.22
CA ASP A 306 -16.69 -27.04 -2.80
C ASP A 306 -15.44 -27.88 -2.43
N VAL A 307 -15.10 -28.84 -3.28
CA VAL A 307 -13.98 -29.76 -3.05
C VAL A 307 -12.62 -29.08 -3.15
N ALA A 308 -12.51 -27.96 -3.86
CA ALA A 308 -11.30 -27.16 -3.96
C ALA A 308 -10.96 -26.52 -2.61
N ASP A 309 -11.95 -25.97 -1.90
CA ASP A 309 -11.78 -25.42 -0.55
C ASP A 309 -11.39 -26.50 0.44
N LEU A 310 -12.09 -27.63 0.39
CA LEU A 310 -11.77 -28.80 1.20
C LEU A 310 -10.35 -29.29 0.96
N ALA A 311 -9.90 -29.32 -0.30
CA ALA A 311 -8.54 -29.71 -0.65
C ALA A 311 -7.53 -28.73 -0.05
N LEU A 312 -7.85 -27.43 -0.05
CA LEU A 312 -7.01 -26.40 0.53
C LEU A 312 -6.89 -26.53 2.06
N VAL A 313 -7.97 -26.84 2.78
CA VAL A 313 -7.91 -27.23 4.21
C VAL A 313 -7.04 -28.48 4.40
N GLY A 314 -7.24 -29.50 3.57
CA GLY A 314 -6.52 -30.77 3.66
C GLY A 314 -5.02 -30.67 3.42
N THR A 315 -4.57 -29.88 2.43
CA THR A 315 -3.14 -29.69 2.10
C THR A 315 -2.38 -28.95 3.19
N ASN A 316 -3.13 -28.25 4.03
CA ASN A 316 -2.63 -27.31 5.00
C ASN A 316 -2.82 -27.78 6.44
N TRP A 317 -3.37 -28.98 6.63
CA TRP A 317 -3.67 -29.54 7.94
C TRP A 317 -2.47 -29.49 8.88
N THR A 318 -2.55 -28.64 9.90
CA THR A 318 -1.50 -28.54 10.91
C THR A 318 -1.70 -29.68 11.89
N ALA A 319 -0.78 -30.64 11.91
CA ALA A 319 -0.79 -31.69 12.91
C ALA A 319 -0.41 -31.09 14.28
N SER A 320 -1.35 -30.48 14.99
CA SER A 320 -1.23 -30.16 16.42
C SER A 320 -1.25 -31.49 17.21
N GLY A 321 -0.12 -32.19 17.17
CA GLY A 321 0.04 -33.53 17.69
C GLY A 321 0.22 -34.52 16.54
N GLY A 322 1.37 -35.19 16.52
CA GLY A 322 1.62 -36.31 15.62
C GLY A 322 0.46 -37.32 15.63
N PRO A 323 0.38 -38.19 14.61
CA PRO A 323 -0.79 -39.03 14.39
C PRO A 323 -1.30 -39.60 15.71
N SER A 324 -2.60 -39.41 15.99
CA SER A 324 -3.29 -40.03 17.14
C SER A 324 -3.12 -41.56 17.20
N LEU A 325 -2.51 -42.16 16.18
CA LEU A 325 -1.78 -43.41 16.30
C LEU A 325 -0.57 -43.22 17.21
N GLY A 326 -0.81 -43.07 18.51
CA GLY A 326 0.23 -43.28 19.52
C GLY A 326 0.99 -44.53 19.14
N SER A 327 2.34 -44.42 19.10
CA SER A 327 3.29 -45.48 18.76
C SER A 327 2.62 -46.85 18.87
N PRO A 328 2.42 -47.61 17.77
CA PRO A 328 1.57 -48.78 17.78
C PRO A 328 2.06 -49.65 18.93
N GLY A 329 1.33 -49.58 20.06
CA GLY A 329 1.66 -50.35 21.24
C GLY A 329 1.65 -51.76 20.73
N ALA A 330 2.84 -52.37 20.65
CA ALA A 330 3.07 -53.54 19.83
C ALA A 330 1.90 -54.50 20.02
N VAL A 331 1.05 -54.64 18.99
CA VAL A 331 -0.13 -55.48 19.09
C VAL A 331 0.39 -56.86 19.51
N PRO A 332 0.01 -57.39 20.69
CA PRO A 332 0.56 -58.62 21.17
C PRO A 332 0.37 -59.69 20.10
N ALA A 333 1.48 -60.23 19.60
CA ALA A 333 1.41 -61.29 18.60
C ALA A 333 0.51 -62.41 19.16
N PRO A 334 -0.50 -62.89 18.41
CA PRO A 334 -1.33 -63.98 18.89
C PRO A 334 -0.43 -65.15 19.26
N ALA A 335 -0.60 -65.71 20.46
CA ALA A 335 0.25 -66.76 21.05
C ALA A 335 0.25 -68.10 20.26
N ALA A 336 -0.30 -68.13 19.05
CA ALA A 336 -0.38 -69.30 18.17
C ALA A 336 0.99 -69.78 17.64
N GLY A 337 2.05 -68.97 17.75
CA GLY A 337 3.38 -69.32 17.23
C GLY A 337 4.08 -70.50 17.92
N LEU A 338 3.76 -70.79 19.19
CA LEU A 338 4.46 -71.85 19.95
C LEU A 338 3.80 -73.23 19.86
N ALA A 339 2.52 -73.33 19.51
CA ALA A 339 1.84 -74.61 19.37
C ALA A 339 2.22 -75.35 18.06
N GLY A 340 2.51 -74.61 16.98
CA GLY A 340 2.87 -75.20 15.69
C GLY A 340 4.23 -75.92 15.68
N TYR A 341 5.24 -75.34 16.35
CA TYR A 341 6.59 -75.92 16.38
C TYR A 341 6.66 -77.23 17.21
N ALA A 342 5.87 -77.36 18.27
CA ALA A 342 5.83 -78.58 19.08
C ALA A 342 5.23 -79.78 18.31
N LEU A 343 4.23 -79.54 17.44
CA LEU A 343 3.62 -80.59 16.61
C LEU A 343 4.54 -81.06 15.48
N ILE A 344 5.32 -80.17 14.87
CA ILE A 344 6.28 -80.52 13.81
C ILE A 344 7.46 -81.32 14.39
N LEU A 345 7.98 -80.95 15.56
CA LEU A 345 9.02 -81.71 16.26
C LEU A 345 8.54 -83.10 16.72
N ALA A 346 7.31 -83.20 17.23
CA ALA A 346 6.73 -84.50 17.62
C ALA A 346 6.51 -85.43 16.41
N ALA A 347 6.13 -84.89 15.24
CA ALA A 347 6.00 -85.66 14.01
C ALA A 347 7.37 -86.09 13.42
N ALA A 348 8.38 -85.23 13.50
CA ALA A 348 9.74 -85.53 13.03
C ALA A 348 10.42 -86.62 13.88
N LEU A 349 10.25 -86.59 15.20
CA LEU A 349 10.82 -87.58 16.12
C LEU A 349 10.14 -88.96 16.05
N ARG A 350 8.92 -89.06 15.52
CA ARG A 350 8.22 -90.34 15.36
C ARG A 350 8.65 -91.11 14.11
N ARG A 351 9.29 -90.45 13.14
CA ARG A 351 9.69 -91.06 11.85
C ARG A 351 11.06 -91.75 11.90
N SER A 352 11.88 -91.52 12.93
CA SER A 352 13.23 -92.10 13.06
C SER A 352 13.32 -93.43 13.84
N ARG A 353 12.20 -94.01 14.28
CA ARG A 353 12.17 -95.28 15.06
C ARG A 353 11.62 -96.50 14.31
N ARG A 354 11.75 -96.55 12.99
CA ARG A 354 11.52 -97.79 12.21
C ARG A 354 12.75 -98.13 11.37
N VAL A 355 13.65 -98.90 11.97
CA VAL A 355 14.52 -99.88 11.29
C VAL A 355 14.46 -101.15 12.12
#